data_AF-A0A410UER1-F1
#
_entry.id   AF-A0A410UER1-F1
#
_cell.length_a   1.000
_cell.length_b   1.000
_cell.length_c   1.000
_cell.angle_alpha   90.00
_cell.angle_beta   90.00
_cell.angle_gamma   90.00
#
_symmetry.space_group_name_H-M   'P 1'
#
loop_
_entity.id
_entity.type
_entity.pdbx_description
1 polymer ?
#
loop_
_entity_poly.entity_id
_entity_poly.type
_entity_poly.pdbx_seq_one_letter_code
_entity_poly.pdbx_strand_id
1 'polypeptide(L)'
;MRVSRLGIENFRGIKKAELHFSGHTLLIGGNNVGKSTICEALDLVLGPDRLNRTPPVEEFDFRNAGYLNEDGETPVPIRIEVVLVDLTDDIKKLCAANLEFWHKTDKRVLGEGEIGNADDPNVELCLRLITVAQYDIEEDQFFAKTIYGRSDDDDDADPRSIPTKVKRAIGFLYLRTIRTGSRALSLERGTLLDNILRMKEARKGMWESIRQRLAALDPPIDADATELGPILDEIETRLAEYIAPGSEGRSTRLFVSQLTREHLRKTIAFFLTMGRGEEAVPFQQAGSGTLNTLLLALLTFIADLKKDNVIFAMEEPEIALPPHTQRRIANYLLEETSQCFVTSHSPYVIERFEPDGILKLNRDEHGTLSGTAIKLPAGMKAKNYRQNFRRAIAEAMLGQGVIVGEGITEQDALLVVAQKMEDSDPALFALDVAGLSVINADGDGNLEKLGAFFKEIGTPAFAFFDRKKRTDAEIATLQGNYVVAKEIQQKGAEVLMAEEAPLDRQWQYLEALRAEDADGRFGIPVARPADDELRKLTISTLKGLKGEGGAAKLLQLCAVAELPKTITDFLADIYQRYPKPKRKEAPAAQADAGADAAGDNTAPAGAPEGL
;
A
#
# COMPACT_ATOMS: atom_id res chain seq x y z
N MET A 1 -11.07 -15.99 16.40
CA MET A 1 -12.03 -15.41 15.44
C MET A 1 -11.28 -14.70 14.33
N ARG A 2 -11.77 -14.83 13.09
CA ARG A 2 -11.17 -14.21 11.90
C ARG A 2 -12.25 -13.88 10.86
N VAL A 3 -11.97 -12.93 9.99
CA VAL A 3 -12.73 -12.63 8.78
C VAL A 3 -12.39 -13.68 7.72
N SER A 4 -13.41 -14.36 7.20
CA SER A 4 -13.27 -15.37 6.14
C SER A 4 -13.69 -14.85 4.76
N ARG A 5 -14.64 -13.90 4.71
CA ARG A 5 -15.17 -13.31 3.48
C ARG A 5 -15.42 -11.82 3.65
N LEU A 6 -15.13 -11.06 2.60
CA LEU A 6 -15.50 -9.66 2.44
C LEU A 6 -16.17 -9.46 1.08
N GLY A 7 -17.43 -9.03 1.09
CA GLY A 7 -18.18 -8.53 -0.06
C GLY A 7 -18.22 -6.99 -0.04
N ILE A 8 -18.04 -6.35 -1.19
CA ILE A 8 -18.12 -4.88 -1.32
C ILE A 8 -18.93 -4.55 -2.56
N GLU A 9 -19.89 -3.63 -2.43
CA GLU A 9 -20.67 -3.07 -3.51
C GLU A 9 -20.72 -1.53 -3.40
N ASN A 10 -20.44 -0.85 -4.53
CA ASN A 10 -20.50 0.60 -4.71
C ASN A 10 -19.67 1.47 -3.74
N PHE A 11 -18.61 0.93 -3.14
CA PHE A 11 -17.76 1.65 -2.19
C PHE A 11 -16.47 2.19 -2.84
N ARG A 12 -16.33 3.52 -2.89
CA ARG A 12 -15.19 4.26 -3.47
C ARG A 12 -14.85 3.73 -4.87
N GLY A 13 -13.58 3.41 -5.13
CA GLY A 13 -13.13 2.87 -6.41
C GLY A 13 -13.63 1.46 -6.74
N ILE A 14 -14.42 0.79 -5.88
CA ILE A 14 -14.88 -0.60 -6.06
C ILE A 14 -16.36 -0.61 -6.41
N LYS A 15 -16.71 -1.20 -7.56
CA LYS A 15 -18.12 -1.46 -7.94
C LYS A 15 -18.62 -2.71 -7.27
N LYS A 16 -17.84 -3.80 -7.39
CA LYS A 16 -18.13 -5.10 -6.81
C LYS A 16 -16.83 -5.78 -6.41
N ALA A 17 -16.81 -6.46 -5.28
CA ALA A 17 -15.72 -7.32 -4.86
C ALA A 17 -16.24 -8.49 -4.03
N GLU A 18 -15.61 -9.64 -4.20
CA GLU A 18 -15.78 -10.79 -3.30
C GLU A 18 -14.39 -11.38 -3.02
N LEU A 19 -13.94 -11.24 -1.78
CA LEU A 19 -12.60 -11.63 -1.34
C LEU A 19 -12.72 -12.65 -0.21
N HIS A 20 -11.88 -13.68 -0.26
CA HIS A 20 -11.81 -14.72 0.77
C HIS A 20 -10.45 -14.71 1.45
N PHE A 21 -10.44 -14.96 2.75
CA PHE A 21 -9.23 -14.93 3.58
C PHE A 21 -9.14 -16.19 4.44
N SER A 22 -7.93 -16.74 4.56
CA SER A 22 -7.64 -17.94 5.37
C SER A 22 -6.87 -17.62 6.65
N GLY A 23 -6.35 -16.41 6.81
CA GLY A 23 -5.53 -16.03 7.97
C GLY A 23 -4.96 -14.62 7.80
N HIS A 24 -3.70 -14.44 8.21
CA HIS A 24 -2.97 -13.22 7.93
C HIS A 24 -2.92 -12.95 6.43
N THR A 25 -3.30 -11.75 6.03
CA THR A 25 -3.42 -11.36 4.63
C THR A 25 -2.58 -10.12 4.37
N LEU A 26 -1.64 -10.24 3.44
CA LEU A 26 -0.92 -9.12 2.84
C LEU A 26 -1.56 -8.76 1.50
N LEU A 27 -2.12 -7.57 1.42
CA LEU A 27 -2.70 -6.99 0.22
C LEU A 27 -1.62 -6.27 -0.58
N ILE A 28 -1.32 -6.78 -1.77
CA ILE A 28 -0.40 -6.16 -2.73
C ILE A 28 -1.12 -5.82 -4.04
N GLY A 29 -0.51 -4.99 -4.87
CA GLY A 29 -1.04 -4.61 -6.17
C GLY A 29 -0.73 -3.16 -6.51
N GLY A 30 -1.11 -2.74 -7.72
CA GLY A 30 -0.84 -1.39 -8.22
C GLY A 30 -1.40 -0.27 -7.36
N ASN A 31 -0.93 0.95 -7.61
CA ASN A 31 -1.46 2.14 -6.97
C ASN A 31 -2.95 2.29 -7.30
N ASN A 32 -3.74 2.74 -6.32
CA ASN A 32 -5.17 3.00 -6.46
C ASN A 32 -6.06 1.78 -6.81
N VAL A 33 -5.54 0.55 -6.73
CA VAL A 33 -6.31 -0.68 -7.04
C VAL A 33 -7.46 -0.94 -6.04
N GLY A 34 -7.29 -0.54 -4.78
CA GLY A 34 -8.29 -0.75 -3.71
C GLY A 34 -7.75 -1.30 -2.39
N LYS A 35 -6.42 -1.41 -2.20
CA LYS A 35 -5.77 -1.90 -0.96
C LYS A 35 -6.30 -1.20 0.31
N SER A 36 -6.25 0.14 0.32
CA SER A 36 -6.78 0.96 1.42
C SER A 36 -8.29 0.91 1.53
N THR A 37 -8.99 0.82 0.41
CA THR A 37 -10.45 0.71 0.37
C THR A 37 -10.94 -0.57 1.07
N ILE A 38 -10.22 -1.69 0.94
CA ILE A 38 -10.52 -2.92 1.69
C ILE A 38 -10.42 -2.68 3.20
N CYS A 39 -9.35 -2.04 3.67
CA CYS A 39 -9.17 -1.78 5.10
C CYS A 39 -10.24 -0.83 5.65
N GLU A 40 -10.63 0.20 4.89
CA GLU A 40 -11.72 1.11 5.24
C GLU A 40 -13.09 0.44 5.20
N ALA A 41 -13.33 -0.50 4.28
CA ALA A 41 -14.54 -1.32 4.23
C ALA A 41 -14.66 -2.19 5.50
N LEU A 42 -13.56 -2.82 5.92
CA LEU A 42 -13.50 -3.57 7.17
C LEU A 42 -13.72 -2.67 8.39
N ASP A 43 -13.16 -1.45 8.44
CA ASP A 43 -13.40 -0.47 9.51
C ASP A 43 -14.87 -0.02 9.56
N LEU A 44 -15.52 0.15 8.42
CA LEU A 44 -16.93 0.53 8.36
C LEU A 44 -17.85 -0.55 8.96
N VAL A 45 -17.56 -1.83 8.72
CA VAL A 45 -18.35 -2.96 9.25
C VAL A 45 -17.95 -3.31 10.69
N LEU A 46 -16.66 -3.51 10.96
CA LEU A 46 -16.17 -4.07 12.22
C LEU A 46 -15.73 -3.00 13.23
N GLY A 47 -15.37 -1.81 12.77
CA GLY A 47 -14.87 -0.72 13.61
C GLY A 47 -15.95 -0.21 14.59
N PRO A 48 -15.64 -0.13 15.90
CA PRO A 48 -16.62 0.30 16.90
C PRO A 48 -16.92 1.80 16.86
N ASP A 49 -16.02 2.61 16.28
CA ASP A 49 -16.09 4.07 16.32
C ASP A 49 -16.38 4.71 14.95
N ARG A 50 -16.22 3.99 13.83
CA ARG A 50 -16.37 4.55 12.47
C ARG A 50 -17.77 5.07 12.18
N LEU A 51 -18.81 4.35 12.59
CA LEU A 51 -20.22 4.75 12.38
C LEU A 51 -20.68 5.88 13.31
N ASN A 52 -19.92 6.23 14.35
CA ASN A 52 -20.27 7.32 15.27
C ASN A 52 -19.83 8.70 14.74
N ARG A 53 -19.24 8.76 13.54
CA ARG A 53 -18.91 10.01 12.85
C ARG A 53 -20.19 10.61 12.28
N THR A 54 -20.20 11.93 12.15
CA THR A 54 -21.33 12.67 11.58
C THR A 54 -20.81 13.52 10.41
N PRO A 55 -21.13 13.15 9.15
CA PRO A 55 -21.82 11.92 8.76
C PRO A 55 -20.92 10.65 8.85
N PRO A 56 -21.49 9.43 8.90
CA PRO A 56 -20.71 8.19 8.93
C PRO A 56 -19.94 7.91 7.63
N VAL A 57 -20.53 8.31 6.50
CA VAL A 57 -20.00 8.25 5.13
C VAL A 57 -20.31 9.57 4.43
N GLU A 58 -19.60 9.84 3.34
CA GLU A 58 -19.75 11.07 2.54
C GLU A 58 -19.90 10.71 1.05
N GLU A 59 -20.19 11.70 0.20
CA GLU A 59 -20.39 11.56 -1.25
C GLU A 59 -19.28 10.74 -1.91
N PHE A 60 -18.02 11.02 -1.57
CA PHE A 60 -16.86 10.36 -2.16
C PHE A 60 -16.58 8.95 -1.61
N ASP A 61 -17.32 8.51 -0.59
CA ASP A 61 -17.34 7.11 -0.19
C ASP A 61 -18.19 6.27 -1.18
N PHE A 62 -19.08 6.88 -1.97
CA PHE A 62 -19.84 6.20 -3.04
C PHE A 62 -19.03 6.15 -4.33
N ARG A 63 -19.20 5.06 -5.09
CA ARG A 63 -18.50 4.90 -6.36
C ARG A 63 -18.82 6.05 -7.31
N ASN A 64 -17.77 6.73 -7.78
CA ASN A 64 -17.86 7.90 -8.65
C ASN A 64 -18.75 9.03 -8.09
N ALA A 65 -18.91 9.11 -6.76
CA ALA A 65 -19.90 9.96 -6.11
C ALA A 65 -21.35 9.73 -6.60
N GLY A 66 -21.65 8.55 -7.15
CA GLY A 66 -22.98 8.15 -7.58
C GLY A 66 -23.76 7.53 -6.43
N TYR A 67 -24.31 8.38 -5.56
CA TYR A 67 -25.18 7.98 -4.44
C TYR A 67 -26.68 8.05 -4.78
N LEU A 68 -27.02 8.55 -5.97
CA LEU A 68 -28.35 8.58 -6.57
C LEU A 68 -28.30 7.97 -7.98
N ASN A 69 -29.40 7.39 -8.43
CA ASN A 69 -29.58 6.95 -9.82
C ASN A 69 -29.74 8.15 -10.77
N GLU A 70 -29.86 7.86 -12.07
CA GLU A 70 -30.06 8.89 -13.12
C GLU A 70 -31.35 9.70 -12.95
N ASP A 71 -32.32 9.20 -12.17
CA ASP A 71 -33.55 9.91 -11.83
C ASP A 71 -33.33 11.04 -10.80
N GLY A 72 -32.19 11.05 -10.10
CA GLY A 72 -31.88 12.03 -9.06
C GLY A 72 -32.65 11.83 -7.75
N GLU A 73 -33.44 10.76 -7.63
CA GLU A 73 -34.32 10.52 -6.49
C GLU A 73 -34.06 9.16 -5.83
N THR A 74 -33.72 8.13 -6.60
CA THR A 74 -33.52 6.78 -6.07
C THR A 74 -32.10 6.62 -5.52
N PRO A 75 -31.92 6.35 -4.21
CA PRO A 75 -30.59 6.16 -3.63
C PRO A 75 -29.88 4.90 -4.15
N VAL A 76 -28.58 5.01 -4.39
CA VAL A 76 -27.70 3.89 -4.71
C VAL A 76 -26.90 3.53 -3.46
N PRO A 77 -27.23 2.43 -2.77
CA PRO A 77 -26.58 2.11 -1.51
C PRO A 77 -25.16 1.54 -1.71
N ILE A 78 -24.30 1.82 -0.73
CA ILE A 78 -23.10 1.03 -0.45
C ILE A 78 -23.52 -0.20 0.35
N ARG A 79 -23.04 -1.37 -0.04
CA ARG A 79 -23.23 -2.62 0.72
C ARG A 79 -21.88 -3.27 0.98
N ILE A 80 -21.55 -3.49 2.25
CA ILE A 80 -20.31 -4.15 2.65
C ILE A 80 -20.65 -5.31 3.57
N GLU A 81 -20.33 -6.53 3.13
CA GLU A 81 -20.62 -7.76 3.86
C GLU A 81 -19.32 -8.36 4.40
N VAL A 82 -19.32 -8.76 5.67
CA VAL A 82 -18.21 -9.47 6.31
C VAL A 82 -18.73 -10.75 6.96
N VAL A 83 -18.09 -11.88 6.67
CA VAL A 83 -18.34 -13.15 7.37
C VAL A 83 -17.19 -13.44 8.32
N LEU A 84 -17.49 -13.55 9.60
CA LEU A 84 -16.57 -13.94 10.67
C LEU A 84 -16.75 -15.42 11.01
N VAL A 85 -15.64 -16.14 11.16
CA VAL A 85 -15.57 -17.55 11.58
C VAL A 85 -14.65 -17.70 12.78
N ASP A 86 -14.54 -18.92 13.33
CA ASP A 86 -13.76 -19.22 14.55
C ASP A 86 -14.18 -18.30 15.72
N LEU A 87 -15.49 -18.11 15.88
CA LEU A 87 -16.07 -17.15 16.81
C LEU A 87 -15.64 -17.43 18.26
N THR A 88 -15.35 -16.37 19.01
CA THR A 88 -15.10 -16.48 20.45
C THR A 88 -16.38 -16.82 21.20
N ASP A 89 -16.26 -17.41 22.39
CA ASP A 89 -17.43 -17.78 23.20
C ASP A 89 -18.28 -16.57 23.61
N ASP A 90 -17.64 -15.41 23.81
CA ASP A 90 -18.34 -14.16 24.07
C ASP A 90 -19.20 -13.72 22.88
N ILE A 91 -18.68 -13.81 21.65
CA ILE A 91 -19.45 -13.48 20.44
C ILE A 91 -20.57 -14.50 20.23
N LYS A 92 -20.30 -15.80 20.43
CA LYS A 92 -21.35 -16.84 20.35
C LYS A 92 -22.50 -16.56 21.32
N LYS A 93 -22.19 -16.13 22.55
CA LYS A 93 -23.22 -15.76 23.56
C LYS A 93 -23.96 -14.47 23.20
N LEU A 94 -23.23 -13.42 22.82
CA LEU A 94 -23.81 -12.10 22.52
C LEU A 94 -24.68 -12.12 21.25
N CYS A 95 -24.35 -12.98 20.29
CA CYS A 95 -24.96 -13.04 18.97
C CYS A 95 -25.69 -14.36 18.69
N ALA A 96 -26.01 -15.17 19.72
CA ALA A 96 -26.56 -16.52 19.59
C ALA A 96 -27.76 -16.63 18.62
N ALA A 97 -28.64 -15.63 18.60
CA ALA A 97 -29.82 -15.59 17.74
C ALA A 97 -29.55 -15.15 16.28
N ASN A 98 -28.32 -14.80 15.93
CA ASN A 98 -27.94 -14.31 14.60
C ASN A 98 -26.68 -15.03 14.07
N LEU A 99 -26.41 -16.25 14.55
CA LEU A 99 -25.35 -17.09 14.02
C LEU A 99 -25.88 -17.89 12.84
N GLU A 100 -25.03 -18.05 11.83
CA GLU A 100 -25.31 -18.83 10.63
C GLU A 100 -24.25 -19.95 10.48
N PHE A 101 -24.41 -20.82 9.49
CA PHE A 101 -23.45 -21.89 9.21
C PHE A 101 -22.60 -21.56 7.98
N TRP A 102 -21.28 -21.65 8.12
CA TRP A 102 -20.30 -21.45 7.07
C TRP A 102 -19.71 -22.79 6.62
N HIS A 103 -19.70 -23.02 5.31
CA HIS A 103 -19.05 -24.18 4.72
C HIS A 103 -17.62 -23.85 4.28
N LYS A 104 -16.64 -24.48 4.92
CA LYS A 104 -15.20 -24.16 4.78
C LYS A 104 -14.65 -24.38 3.37
N THR A 105 -15.13 -25.41 2.67
CA THR A 105 -14.61 -25.79 1.34
C THR A 105 -15.24 -24.94 0.24
N ASP A 106 -16.56 -24.92 0.17
CA ASP A 106 -17.36 -24.07 -0.74
C ASP A 106 -17.20 -22.56 -0.49
N LYS A 107 -16.73 -22.17 0.70
CA LYS A 107 -16.59 -20.77 1.13
C LYS A 107 -17.88 -19.96 0.98
N ARG A 108 -18.98 -20.52 1.45
CA ARG A 108 -20.32 -19.92 1.42
C ARG A 108 -21.06 -20.13 2.73
N VAL A 109 -22.03 -19.27 2.98
CA VAL A 109 -23.04 -19.49 4.03
C VAL A 109 -24.04 -20.53 3.52
N LEU A 110 -24.47 -21.44 4.39
CA LEU A 110 -25.50 -22.44 4.07
C LEU A 110 -26.89 -21.80 4.07
N GLY A 111 -27.72 -22.20 3.11
CA GLY A 111 -29.09 -21.71 2.96
C GLY A 111 -30.11 -22.43 3.84
N GLU A 112 -31.35 -21.93 3.85
CA GLU A 112 -32.47 -22.62 4.51
C GLU A 112 -32.67 -24.02 3.93
N GLY A 113 -32.81 -25.03 4.80
CA GLY A 113 -32.94 -26.45 4.41
C GLY A 113 -31.62 -27.22 4.28
N GLU A 114 -30.47 -26.54 4.23
CA GLU A 114 -29.14 -27.18 4.28
C GLU A 114 -28.62 -27.40 5.71
N ILE A 115 -29.40 -26.99 6.72
CA ILE A 115 -29.05 -27.08 8.16
C ILE A 115 -28.83 -28.54 8.60
N GLY A 116 -29.43 -29.51 7.91
CA GLY A 116 -29.15 -30.94 8.13
C GLY A 116 -27.70 -31.34 7.86
N ASN A 117 -26.93 -30.51 7.14
CA ASN A 117 -25.49 -30.67 6.94
C ASN A 117 -24.65 -29.99 8.04
N ALA A 118 -25.26 -29.47 9.11
CA ALA A 118 -24.53 -28.83 10.22
C ALA A 118 -23.58 -29.79 10.96
N ASP A 119 -23.83 -31.09 10.87
CA ASP A 119 -22.95 -32.13 11.41
C ASP A 119 -21.75 -32.46 10.49
N ASP A 120 -21.67 -31.85 9.29
CA ASP A 120 -20.51 -31.99 8.41
C ASP A 120 -19.27 -31.34 9.05
N PRO A 121 -18.12 -32.04 9.13
CA PRO A 121 -16.89 -31.49 9.71
C PRO A 121 -16.37 -30.23 8.99
N ASN A 122 -16.80 -29.98 7.75
CA ASN A 122 -16.49 -28.79 6.98
C ASN A 122 -17.40 -27.60 7.28
N VAL A 123 -18.40 -27.77 8.15
CA VAL A 123 -19.33 -26.72 8.53
C VAL A 123 -18.98 -26.18 9.92
N GLU A 124 -19.07 -24.85 10.09
CA GLU A 124 -18.86 -24.20 11.38
C GLU A 124 -19.78 -22.99 11.57
N LEU A 125 -19.95 -22.55 12.81
CA LEU A 125 -20.72 -21.34 13.11
C LEU A 125 -19.98 -20.09 12.64
N CYS A 126 -20.70 -19.22 11.94
CA CYS A 126 -20.23 -17.92 11.50
C CYS A 126 -21.17 -16.78 11.94
N LEU A 127 -20.63 -15.57 11.93
CA LEU A 127 -21.38 -14.33 12.12
C LEU A 127 -21.24 -13.49 10.85
N ARG A 128 -22.34 -13.30 10.14
CA ARG A 128 -22.40 -12.42 8.96
C ARG A 128 -22.88 -11.04 9.36
N LEU A 129 -22.16 -10.01 8.95
CA LEU A 129 -22.47 -8.62 9.21
C LEU A 129 -22.52 -7.84 7.91
N ILE A 130 -23.51 -6.97 7.76
CA ILE A 130 -23.71 -6.16 6.57
C ILE A 130 -23.81 -4.70 6.98
N THR A 131 -22.93 -3.85 6.45
CA THR A 131 -23.14 -2.40 6.51
C THR A 131 -23.83 -1.94 5.24
N VAL A 132 -24.96 -1.26 5.41
CA VAL A 132 -25.65 -0.52 4.36
C VAL A 132 -25.48 0.96 4.63
N ALA A 133 -25.00 1.70 3.65
CA ALA A 133 -24.90 3.15 3.70
C ALA A 133 -25.60 3.75 2.49
N GLN A 134 -26.37 4.82 2.69
CA GLN A 134 -27.10 5.49 1.62
C GLN A 134 -27.32 6.95 1.95
N TYR A 135 -27.64 7.72 0.92
CA TYR A 135 -28.12 9.07 1.03
C TYR A 135 -29.63 9.05 1.32
N ASP A 136 -30.05 9.85 2.30
CA ASP A 136 -31.45 10.12 2.59
C ASP A 136 -31.83 11.46 1.97
N ILE A 137 -32.73 11.43 0.99
CA ILE A 137 -33.16 12.63 0.26
C ILE A 137 -34.11 13.51 1.10
N GLU A 138 -34.86 12.92 2.03
CA GLU A 138 -35.82 13.68 2.86
C GLU A 138 -35.08 14.46 3.96
N GLU A 139 -34.05 13.84 4.55
CA GLU A 139 -33.24 14.42 5.62
C GLU A 139 -31.97 15.15 5.13
N ASP A 140 -31.70 15.12 3.82
CA ASP A 140 -30.52 15.69 3.13
C ASP A 140 -29.20 15.25 3.80
N GLN A 141 -29.10 13.96 4.15
CA GLN A 141 -28.03 13.43 4.98
C GLN A 141 -27.59 12.02 4.57
N PHE A 142 -26.30 11.75 4.76
CA PHE A 142 -25.75 10.41 4.60
C PHE A 142 -25.84 9.61 5.90
N PHE A 143 -26.33 8.39 5.81
CA PHE A 143 -26.38 7.46 6.94
C PHE A 143 -25.73 6.13 6.63
N ALA A 144 -25.32 5.43 7.68
CA ALA A 144 -24.82 4.06 7.59
C ALA A 144 -25.22 3.26 8.82
N LYS A 145 -25.72 2.04 8.62
CA LYS A 145 -26.03 1.10 9.70
C LYS A 145 -25.40 -0.26 9.42
N THR A 146 -24.84 -0.89 10.46
CA THR A 146 -24.39 -2.29 10.38
C THR A 146 -25.46 -3.17 11.02
N ILE A 147 -25.91 -4.18 10.29
CA ILE A 147 -26.95 -5.12 10.68
C ILE A 147 -26.39 -6.55 10.64
N TYR A 148 -27.10 -7.48 11.28
CA TYR A 148 -26.82 -8.90 11.12
C TYR A 148 -27.29 -9.38 9.74
N GLY A 149 -26.51 -10.24 9.09
CA GLY A 149 -26.98 -10.97 7.91
C GLY A 149 -28.03 -11.99 8.33
N ARG A 150 -29.12 -12.12 7.56
CA ARG A 150 -30.12 -13.17 7.69
C ARG A 150 -30.35 -13.82 6.33
N SER A 151 -30.66 -15.11 6.33
CA SER A 151 -31.06 -15.86 5.13
C SER A 151 -32.43 -15.42 4.63
N ASP A 152 -33.30 -14.97 5.54
CA ASP A 152 -34.62 -14.42 5.26
C ASP A 152 -34.55 -12.90 5.24
N ASP A 153 -34.50 -12.33 4.05
CA ASP A 153 -34.87 -10.93 3.81
C ASP A 153 -36.40 -10.83 3.96
N ASP A 154 -36.89 -10.81 5.20
CA ASP A 154 -38.25 -10.34 5.48
C ASP A 154 -38.21 -8.81 5.27
N ASP A 155 -38.51 -8.38 4.04
CA ASP A 155 -38.41 -6.98 3.58
C ASP A 155 -39.21 -5.98 4.45
N ASP A 156 -40.13 -6.46 5.29
CA ASP A 156 -41.04 -5.66 6.12
C ASP A 156 -40.53 -5.35 7.55
N ALA A 157 -39.42 -5.92 8.01
CA ALA A 157 -38.89 -5.67 9.36
C ALA A 157 -37.61 -4.84 9.35
N ASP A 158 -37.57 -3.69 10.04
CA ASP A 158 -36.37 -2.86 10.13
C ASP A 158 -35.20 -3.68 10.71
N PRO A 159 -34.12 -3.92 9.93
CA PRO A 159 -33.09 -4.86 10.31
C PRO A 159 -32.34 -4.38 11.56
N ARG A 160 -32.21 -5.28 12.54
CA ARG A 160 -31.64 -4.97 13.85
C ARG A 160 -30.17 -4.57 13.73
N SER A 161 -29.89 -3.30 14.07
CA SER A 161 -28.53 -2.77 14.13
C SER A 161 -27.69 -3.46 15.21
N ILE A 162 -26.41 -3.67 14.91
CA ILE A 162 -25.45 -4.27 15.82
C ILE A 162 -25.06 -3.28 16.94
N PRO A 163 -25.16 -3.66 18.23
CA PRO A 163 -24.72 -2.80 19.32
C PRO A 163 -23.21 -2.56 19.29
N THR A 164 -22.76 -1.35 19.65
CA THR A 164 -21.33 -1.01 19.77
C THR A 164 -20.57 -1.97 20.69
N LYS A 165 -21.23 -2.52 21.72
CA LYS A 165 -20.64 -3.54 22.61
C LYS A 165 -20.20 -4.80 21.85
N VAL A 166 -20.96 -5.23 20.84
CA VAL A 166 -20.60 -6.38 20.01
C VAL A 166 -19.41 -6.04 19.11
N LYS A 167 -19.43 -4.87 18.43
CA LYS A 167 -18.26 -4.40 17.65
C LYS A 167 -16.97 -4.33 18.48
N ARG A 168 -17.07 -3.95 19.76
CA ARG A 168 -15.93 -3.96 20.70
C ARG A 168 -15.46 -5.36 21.06
N ALA A 169 -16.38 -6.32 21.21
CA ALA A 169 -16.05 -7.72 21.45
C ALA A 169 -15.37 -8.37 20.24
N ILE A 170 -15.73 -7.95 19.01
CA ILE A 170 -15.07 -8.38 17.77
C ILE A 170 -13.57 -8.08 17.80
N GLY A 171 -13.17 -6.93 18.35
CA GLY A 171 -11.76 -6.60 18.55
C GLY A 171 -11.01 -6.17 17.29
N PHE A 172 -11.72 -5.54 16.35
CA PHE A 172 -11.10 -4.96 15.17
C PHE A 172 -10.37 -3.64 15.51
N LEU A 173 -9.13 -3.51 15.02
CA LEU A 173 -8.29 -2.33 15.18
C LEU A 173 -7.68 -1.96 13.83
N TYR A 174 -7.73 -0.67 13.49
CA TYR A 174 -7.26 -0.18 12.20
C TYR A 174 -6.26 0.96 12.35
N LEU A 175 -5.08 0.78 11.76
CA LEU A 175 -4.01 1.76 11.64
C LEU A 175 -3.84 2.21 10.19
N ARG A 176 -4.20 3.47 9.93
CA ARG A 176 -4.05 4.14 8.62
C ARG A 176 -2.59 4.54 8.33
N THR A 177 -2.29 4.81 7.06
CA THR A 177 -0.96 5.23 6.54
C THR A 177 -0.38 6.48 7.20
N ILE A 178 -1.20 7.48 7.57
CA ILE A 178 -0.73 8.73 8.18
C ILE A 178 -0.32 8.47 9.64
N ARG A 179 0.92 8.00 9.81
CA ARG A 179 1.62 7.93 11.10
C ARG A 179 2.42 9.20 11.40
N THR A 180 2.68 9.99 10.37
CA THR A 180 3.37 11.28 10.43
C THR A 180 2.50 12.38 11.03
N GLY A 181 1.18 12.18 11.09
CA GLY A 181 0.26 13.04 11.84
C GLY A 181 0.04 12.52 13.25
N SER A 182 0.18 13.41 14.23
CA SER A 182 -0.09 13.25 15.67
C SER A 182 -1.30 12.38 16.04
N ARG A 183 -2.28 12.23 15.15
CA ARG A 183 -3.57 11.61 15.41
C ARG A 183 -3.50 10.15 15.87
N ALA A 184 -2.70 9.28 15.26
CA ALA A 184 -2.68 7.86 15.66
C ALA A 184 -2.26 7.64 17.13
N LEU A 185 -1.44 8.58 17.62
CA LEU A 185 -0.89 8.65 18.97
C LEU A 185 -1.52 9.80 19.80
N SER A 186 -2.65 10.38 19.35
CA SER A 186 -3.40 11.37 20.12
C SER A 186 -4.45 10.69 21.01
N LEU A 187 -5.19 11.47 21.80
CA LEU A 187 -6.31 10.99 22.61
C LEU A 187 -7.67 11.15 21.92
N GLU A 188 -7.68 11.36 20.61
CA GLU A 188 -8.91 11.36 19.82
C GLU A 188 -9.60 10.00 19.82
N ARG A 189 -10.91 9.98 19.55
CA ARG A 189 -11.65 8.71 19.55
C ARG A 189 -11.12 7.75 18.49
N GLY A 190 -10.88 6.50 18.92
CA GLY A 190 -10.48 5.41 18.03
C GLY A 190 -8.98 5.34 17.74
N THR A 191 -8.16 6.24 18.28
CA THR A 191 -6.70 6.17 18.20
C THR A 191 -6.15 5.06 19.10
N LEU A 192 -4.86 4.69 18.95
CA LEU A 192 -4.27 3.62 19.75
C LEU A 192 -4.30 3.93 21.25
N LEU A 193 -3.88 5.15 21.64
CA LEU A 193 -3.88 5.56 23.05
C LEU A 193 -5.30 5.66 23.61
N ASP A 194 -6.25 6.19 22.84
CA ASP A 194 -7.64 6.26 23.26
C ASP A 194 -8.18 4.83 23.49
N ASN A 195 -7.95 3.92 22.55
CA ASN A 195 -8.31 2.51 22.68
C ASN A 195 -7.71 1.87 23.94
N ILE A 196 -6.42 2.10 24.22
CA ILE A 196 -5.72 1.63 25.42
C ILE A 196 -6.35 2.18 26.71
N LEU A 197 -6.54 3.50 26.80
CA LEU A 197 -7.14 4.14 27.99
C LEU A 197 -8.56 3.64 28.26
N ARG A 198 -9.32 3.33 27.21
CA ARG A 198 -10.66 2.73 27.36
C ARG A 198 -10.59 1.30 27.85
N MET A 199 -9.68 0.49 27.30
CA MET A 199 -9.53 -0.91 27.73
C MET A 199 -9.10 -1.02 29.20
N LYS A 200 -8.32 -0.06 29.73
CA LYS A 200 -7.93 0.01 31.15
C LYS A 200 -8.98 0.65 32.06
N GLU A 201 -10.15 1.05 31.55
CA GLU A 201 -11.15 1.87 32.25
C GLU A 201 -10.62 3.20 32.86
N ALA A 202 -9.45 3.66 32.42
CA ALA A 202 -8.73 4.79 33.02
C ALA A 202 -9.38 6.17 32.75
N ARG A 203 -10.48 6.22 31.99
CA ARG A 203 -11.15 7.48 31.61
C ARG A 203 -12.19 7.97 32.63
N LYS A 204 -12.61 7.14 33.60
CA LYS A 204 -13.68 7.50 34.54
C LYS A 204 -13.26 8.75 35.34
N GLY A 205 -13.99 9.86 35.16
CA GLY A 205 -13.74 11.12 35.87
C GLY A 205 -12.54 11.95 35.38
N MET A 206 -11.58 11.38 34.65
CA MET A 206 -10.37 12.08 34.20
C MET A 206 -10.68 13.37 33.42
N TRP A 207 -11.54 13.28 32.39
CA TRP A 207 -11.89 14.44 31.56
C TRP A 207 -12.60 15.53 32.33
N GLU A 208 -13.47 15.16 33.26
CA GLU A 208 -14.20 16.12 34.09
C GLU A 208 -13.26 16.83 35.05
N SER A 209 -12.33 16.07 35.67
CA SER A 209 -11.33 16.62 36.57
C SER A 209 -10.39 17.60 35.84
N ILE A 210 -9.90 17.25 34.64
CA ILE A 210 -9.05 18.13 33.84
C ILE A 210 -9.80 19.40 33.45
N ARG A 211 -11.06 19.27 32.99
CA ARG A 211 -11.91 20.39 32.61
C ARG A 211 -12.14 21.36 33.77
N GLN A 212 -12.43 20.83 34.96
CA GLN A 212 -12.61 21.63 36.18
C GLN A 212 -11.32 22.36 36.57
N ARG A 213 -10.17 21.68 36.54
CA ARG A 213 -8.86 22.30 36.84
C ARG A 213 -8.50 23.41 35.86
N LEU A 214 -8.70 23.20 34.55
CA LEU A 214 -8.43 24.21 33.52
C LEU A 214 -9.39 25.40 33.59
N ALA A 215 -10.62 25.19 34.06
CA ALA A 215 -11.59 26.26 34.25
C ALA A 215 -11.31 27.11 35.51
N ALA A 216 -10.66 26.52 36.51
CA ALA A 216 -10.37 27.13 37.80
C ALA A 216 -8.84 27.29 38.02
N LEU A 217 -8.11 27.67 36.98
CA LEU A 217 -6.69 28.00 37.09
C LEU A 217 -6.51 29.18 38.05
N ASP A 218 -5.60 29.01 39.01
CA ASP A 218 -5.24 30.02 39.99
C ASP A 218 -3.71 30.17 40.01
N PRO A 219 -3.15 31.32 39.57
CA PRO A 219 -3.89 32.48 39.05
C PRO A 219 -4.54 32.21 37.67
N PRO A 220 -5.60 32.98 37.30
CA PRO A 220 -6.18 32.95 35.95
C PRO A 220 -5.14 33.24 34.87
N ILE A 221 -5.34 32.73 33.64
CA ILE A 221 -4.35 32.89 32.57
C ILE A 221 -4.11 34.35 32.17
N ASP A 222 -5.11 35.19 32.35
CA ASP A 222 -5.06 36.62 32.07
C ASP A 222 -4.41 37.43 33.21
N ALA A 223 -4.07 36.80 34.34
CA ALA A 223 -3.43 37.47 35.47
C ALA A 223 -2.03 38.01 35.12
N ASP A 224 -1.26 37.26 34.34
CA ASP A 224 0.09 37.63 33.90
C ASP A 224 0.10 38.33 32.53
N ALA A 225 -1.06 38.44 31.87
CA ALA A 225 -1.21 39.03 30.55
C ALA A 225 -1.41 40.56 30.63
N THR A 226 -0.39 41.27 31.12
CA THR A 226 -0.45 42.72 31.39
C THR A 226 -0.83 43.57 30.17
N GLU A 227 -0.54 43.11 28.96
CA GLU A 227 -0.90 43.80 27.71
C GLU A 227 -2.33 43.53 27.24
N LEU A 228 -2.91 42.38 27.59
CA LEU A 228 -4.25 41.97 27.15
C LEU A 228 -5.34 42.53 28.07
N GLY A 229 -5.03 42.79 29.34
CA GLY A 229 -5.98 43.33 30.32
C GLY A 229 -6.70 44.60 29.83
N PRO A 230 -5.99 45.66 29.43
CA PRO A 230 -6.62 46.90 28.94
C PRO A 230 -7.49 46.70 27.70
N ILE A 231 -7.10 45.79 26.80
CA ILE A 231 -7.87 45.48 25.58
C ILE A 231 -9.19 44.80 25.95
N LEU A 232 -9.16 43.85 26.89
CA LEU A 232 -10.36 43.17 27.37
C LEU A 232 -11.32 44.15 28.08
N ASP A 233 -10.79 45.11 28.84
CA ASP A 233 -11.58 46.16 29.49
C ASP A 233 -12.26 47.09 28.47
N GLU A 234 -11.56 47.45 27.38
CA GLU A 234 -12.13 48.25 26.30
C GLU A 234 -13.24 47.49 25.55
N ILE A 235 -13.02 46.21 25.26
CA ILE A 235 -14.03 45.34 24.64
C ILE A 235 -15.27 45.26 25.53
N GLU A 236 -15.10 45.10 26.84
CA GLU A 236 -16.21 45.02 27.78
C GLU A 236 -16.98 46.35 27.86
N THR A 237 -16.28 47.48 27.86
CA THR A 237 -16.89 48.81 27.82
C THR A 237 -17.79 48.97 26.59
N ARG A 238 -17.31 48.54 25.42
CA ARG A 238 -18.10 48.58 24.18
C ARG A 238 -19.24 47.58 24.18
N LEU A 239 -19.05 46.37 24.71
CA LEU A 239 -20.11 45.37 24.82
C LEU A 239 -21.25 45.84 25.73
N ALA A 240 -20.93 46.57 26.80
CA ALA A 240 -21.91 47.12 27.74
C ALA A 240 -22.87 48.13 27.08
N GLU A 241 -22.49 48.76 25.96
CA GLU A 241 -23.39 49.63 25.18
C GLU A 241 -24.51 48.84 24.48
N TYR A 242 -24.27 47.56 24.18
CA TYR A 242 -25.20 46.71 23.42
C TYR A 242 -25.91 45.67 24.28
N ILE A 243 -25.29 45.24 25.39
CA ILE A 243 -25.79 44.16 26.24
C ILE A 243 -25.64 44.58 27.70
N ALA A 244 -26.73 44.50 28.48
CA ALA A 244 -26.68 44.75 29.92
C ALA A 244 -25.81 43.68 30.61
N PRO A 245 -24.70 44.03 31.28
CA PRO A 245 -23.87 43.06 31.99
C PRO A 245 -24.63 42.47 33.17
N GLY A 246 -24.62 41.15 33.29
CA GLY A 246 -25.43 40.39 34.26
C GLY A 246 -24.79 40.19 35.65
N SER A 247 -23.56 40.64 35.88
CA SER A 247 -22.85 40.42 37.15
C SER A 247 -21.78 41.50 37.42
N GLU A 248 -21.46 41.74 38.70
CA GLU A 248 -20.32 42.55 39.13
C GLU A 248 -19.00 41.81 38.82
N GLY A 249 -18.27 42.27 37.81
CA GLY A 249 -16.95 41.75 37.41
C GLY A 249 -16.79 41.62 35.89
N ARG A 250 -15.58 41.26 35.44
CA ARG A 250 -15.30 41.03 34.02
C ARG A 250 -16.16 39.88 33.46
N SER A 251 -16.96 40.21 32.47
CA SER A 251 -17.82 39.29 31.71
C SER A 251 -17.02 38.52 30.65
N THR A 252 -15.93 39.12 30.16
CA THR A 252 -15.00 38.52 29.20
C THR A 252 -13.87 37.81 29.96
N ARG A 253 -13.63 36.53 29.66
CA ARG A 253 -12.58 35.71 30.28
C ARG A 253 -11.82 34.91 29.23
N LEU A 254 -10.54 34.69 29.47
CA LEU A 254 -9.70 33.86 28.62
C LEU A 254 -9.52 32.47 29.25
N PHE A 255 -9.59 31.43 28.41
CA PHE A 255 -9.35 30.05 28.81
C PHE A 255 -8.37 29.39 27.83
N VAL A 256 -7.54 28.47 28.33
CA VAL A 256 -6.55 27.69 27.53
C VAL A 256 -7.22 26.77 26.50
N SER A 257 -8.53 26.51 26.64
CA SER A 257 -9.26 25.60 25.76
C SER A 257 -10.74 25.96 25.72
N GLN A 258 -11.48 25.35 24.80
CA GLN A 258 -12.96 25.43 24.80
C GLN A 258 -13.61 24.71 26.00
N LEU A 259 -12.83 24.12 26.90
CA LEU A 259 -13.30 23.37 28.07
C LEU A 259 -14.33 22.29 27.73
N THR A 260 -14.28 21.73 26.53
CA THR A 260 -15.10 20.58 26.13
C THR A 260 -14.26 19.31 26.13
N ARG A 261 -14.88 18.17 26.44
CA ARG A 261 -14.18 16.87 26.38
C ARG A 261 -13.61 16.60 24.99
N GLU A 262 -14.30 17.06 23.95
CA GLU A 262 -13.86 16.86 22.57
C GLU A 262 -12.66 17.72 22.21
N HIS A 263 -12.63 18.99 22.65
CA HIS A 263 -11.47 19.83 22.46
C HIS A 263 -10.26 19.30 23.22
N LEU A 264 -10.42 18.86 24.48
CA LEU A 264 -9.32 18.30 25.27
C LEU A 264 -8.72 17.04 24.65
N ARG A 265 -9.52 16.18 24.00
CA ARG A 265 -9.00 15.02 23.26
C ARG A 265 -8.10 15.41 22.10
N LYS A 266 -8.41 16.53 21.43
CA LYS A 266 -7.64 17.06 20.30
C LYS A 266 -6.38 17.81 20.75
N THR A 267 -6.43 18.47 21.92
CA THR A 267 -5.34 19.37 22.36
C THR A 267 -4.36 18.76 23.35
N ILE A 268 -4.72 17.71 24.10
CA ILE A 268 -3.75 17.05 24.99
C ILE A 268 -2.67 16.38 24.14
N ALA A 269 -1.44 16.85 24.33
CA ALA A 269 -0.25 16.33 23.67
C ALA A 269 0.57 15.46 24.62
N PHE A 270 1.18 14.40 24.07
CA PHE A 270 2.07 13.51 24.80
C PHE A 270 3.52 13.99 24.66
N PHE A 271 4.27 14.03 25.75
CA PHE A 271 5.66 14.49 25.76
C PHE A 271 6.57 13.33 26.14
N LEU A 272 7.75 13.27 25.50
CA LEU A 272 8.76 12.23 25.73
C LEU A 272 10.10 12.87 26.08
N THR A 273 10.80 12.28 27.05
CA THR A 273 12.18 12.61 27.38
C THR A 273 13.12 11.63 26.67
N MET A 274 14.11 12.16 25.95
CA MET A 274 14.92 11.39 24.99
C MET A 274 16.32 11.05 25.52
N GLY A 275 16.79 11.80 26.53
CA GLY A 275 18.10 11.63 27.16
C GLY A 275 18.07 11.87 28.67
N ARG A 276 19.16 11.50 29.34
CA ARG A 276 19.31 11.74 30.78
C ARG A 276 19.55 13.23 31.03
N GLY A 277 18.65 13.87 31.76
CA GLY A 277 18.73 15.30 32.10
C GLY A 277 18.14 16.23 31.04
N GLU A 278 17.47 15.69 30.02
CA GLU A 278 16.77 16.49 29.01
C GLU A 278 15.33 16.79 29.43
N GLU A 279 14.80 17.91 28.93
CA GLU A 279 13.39 18.23 29.07
C GLU A 279 12.53 17.39 28.13
N ALA A 280 11.25 17.24 28.48
CA ALA A 280 10.33 16.51 27.63
C ALA A 280 9.96 17.36 26.40
N VAL A 281 9.94 16.74 25.23
CA VAL A 281 9.51 17.37 23.98
C VAL A 281 8.20 16.73 23.49
N PRO A 282 7.36 17.48 22.76
CA PRO A 282 6.19 16.88 22.12
C PRO A 282 6.61 15.68 21.27
N PHE A 283 5.93 14.55 21.42
CA PHE A 283 6.34 13.32 20.73
C PHE A 283 6.37 13.50 19.21
N GLN A 284 5.56 14.40 18.64
CA GLN A 284 5.56 14.72 17.21
C GLN A 284 6.91 15.25 16.71
N GLN A 285 7.72 15.83 17.61
CA GLN A 285 9.05 16.34 17.32
C GLN A 285 10.15 15.31 17.62
N ALA A 286 9.79 14.13 18.14
CA ALA A 286 10.73 13.06 18.41
C ALA A 286 11.27 12.45 17.11
N GLY A 287 12.54 12.06 17.11
CA GLY A 287 13.15 11.35 15.98
C GLY A 287 12.40 10.05 15.66
N SER A 288 12.42 9.67 14.37
CA SER A 288 11.66 8.52 13.87
C SER A 288 11.92 7.22 14.65
N GLY A 289 13.16 6.94 15.04
CA GLY A 289 13.51 5.75 15.83
C GLY A 289 12.74 5.61 17.15
N THR A 290 12.50 6.73 17.85
CA THR A 290 11.76 6.75 19.12
C THR A 290 10.26 6.58 18.89
N LEU A 291 9.71 7.25 17.87
CA LEU A 291 8.32 7.09 17.46
C LEU A 291 8.01 5.62 17.14
N ASN A 292 8.94 4.94 16.49
CA ASN A 292 8.79 3.53 16.13
C ASN A 292 8.79 2.62 17.35
N THR A 293 9.66 2.92 18.32
CA THR A 293 9.73 2.18 19.58
C THR A 293 8.47 2.37 20.41
N LEU A 294 7.94 3.61 20.46
CA LEU A 294 6.67 3.90 21.09
C LEU A 294 5.53 3.16 20.40
N LEU A 295 5.45 3.21 19.06
CA LEU A 295 4.42 2.50 18.29
C LEU A 295 4.45 1.01 18.59
N LEU A 296 5.63 0.39 18.56
CA LEU A 296 5.81 -1.02 18.93
C LEU A 296 5.35 -1.28 20.36
N ALA A 297 5.73 -0.44 21.33
CA ALA A 297 5.33 -0.60 22.72
C ALA A 297 3.80 -0.52 22.89
N LEU A 298 3.12 0.39 22.17
CA LEU A 298 1.67 0.51 22.20
C LEU A 298 0.97 -0.66 21.52
N LEU A 299 1.53 -1.17 20.42
CA LEU A 299 1.05 -2.38 19.79
C LEU A 299 1.13 -3.55 20.76
N THR A 300 2.30 -3.81 21.35
CA THR A 300 2.51 -4.88 22.35
C THR A 300 1.54 -4.76 23.51
N PHE A 301 1.32 -3.54 24.01
CA PHE A 301 0.36 -3.29 25.09
C PHE A 301 -1.07 -3.72 24.71
N ILE A 302 -1.47 -3.49 23.46
CA ILE A 302 -2.80 -3.89 22.97
C ILE A 302 -2.92 -5.42 22.89
N ALA A 303 -1.90 -6.11 22.40
CA ALA A 303 -1.90 -7.58 22.36
C ALA A 303 -1.96 -8.17 23.77
N ASP A 304 -1.19 -7.63 24.71
CA ASP A 304 -1.22 -8.05 26.12
C ASP A 304 -2.61 -7.89 26.77
N LEU A 305 -3.34 -6.85 26.38
CA LEU A 305 -4.70 -6.60 26.87
C LEU A 305 -5.78 -7.48 26.24
N LYS A 306 -5.56 -7.94 25.00
CA LYS A 306 -6.53 -8.70 24.21
C LYS A 306 -5.94 -10.02 23.72
N LYS A 307 -5.38 -10.81 24.64
CA LYS A 307 -4.67 -12.07 24.33
C LYS A 307 -5.45 -13.05 23.44
N ASP A 308 -6.78 -13.05 23.54
CA ASP A 308 -7.58 -14.11 22.92
C ASP A 308 -8.19 -13.72 21.56
N ASN A 309 -8.25 -12.43 21.18
CA ASN A 309 -8.90 -12.02 19.93
C ASN A 309 -8.58 -10.58 19.48
N VAL A 310 -7.65 -10.44 18.53
CA VAL A 310 -7.31 -9.17 17.87
C VAL A 310 -7.29 -9.37 16.35
N ILE A 311 -8.17 -8.66 15.65
CA ILE A 311 -8.15 -8.54 14.19
C ILE A 311 -7.57 -7.17 13.86
N PHE A 312 -6.39 -7.17 13.24
CA PHE A 312 -5.64 -5.95 13.00
C PHE A 312 -5.63 -5.58 11.52
N ALA A 313 -5.88 -4.32 11.17
CA ALA A 313 -5.65 -3.79 9.84
C ALA A 313 -4.58 -2.71 9.92
N MET A 314 -3.54 -2.78 9.08
CA MET A 314 -2.43 -1.83 9.09
C MET A 314 -2.02 -1.47 7.67
N GLU A 315 -2.15 -0.19 7.32
CA GLU A 315 -1.69 0.29 6.02
C GLU A 315 -0.22 0.67 6.06
N GLU A 316 0.53 0.20 5.06
CA GLU A 316 1.94 0.51 4.79
C GLU A 316 2.78 0.55 6.08
N PRO A 317 2.97 -0.61 6.77
CA PRO A 317 3.83 -0.76 7.94
C PRO A 317 5.25 -0.29 7.73
N GLU A 318 5.67 0.01 6.51
CA GLU A 318 7.01 0.45 6.13
C GLU A 318 7.27 1.96 6.04
N ILE A 319 6.24 2.82 6.02
CA ILE A 319 6.44 4.26 5.77
C ILE A 319 7.37 4.85 6.83
N ALA A 320 8.42 5.54 6.37
CA ALA A 320 9.43 6.20 7.20
C ALA A 320 10.19 5.26 8.16
N LEU A 321 10.24 3.96 7.84
CA LEU A 321 10.83 2.92 8.69
C LEU A 321 12.04 2.25 8.05
N PRO A 322 13.16 2.10 8.76
CA PRO A 322 14.29 1.30 8.28
C PRO A 322 13.92 -0.17 8.10
N PRO A 323 14.56 -0.92 7.16
CA PRO A 323 14.21 -2.30 6.84
C PRO A 323 14.14 -3.28 8.03
N HIS A 324 15.02 -3.13 9.03
CA HIS A 324 14.99 -3.98 10.22
C HIS A 324 13.72 -3.76 11.07
N THR A 325 13.23 -2.53 11.15
CA THR A 325 12.00 -2.18 11.88
C THR A 325 10.76 -2.66 11.13
N GLN A 326 10.75 -2.56 9.80
CA GLN A 326 9.67 -3.11 8.96
C GLN A 326 9.48 -4.61 9.23
N ARG A 327 10.59 -5.36 9.25
CA ARG A 327 10.58 -6.80 9.54
C ARG A 327 10.11 -7.10 10.95
N ARG A 328 10.52 -6.31 11.94
CA ARG A 328 10.07 -6.46 13.34
C ARG A 328 8.57 -6.23 13.48
N ILE A 329 8.02 -5.20 12.82
CA ILE A 329 6.57 -4.92 12.84
C ILE A 329 5.80 -6.05 12.13
N ALA A 330 6.27 -6.51 10.97
CA ALA A 330 5.63 -7.60 10.24
C ALA A 330 5.57 -8.88 11.08
N ASN A 331 6.70 -9.29 11.69
CA ASN A 331 6.73 -10.46 12.58
C ASN A 331 5.79 -10.29 13.77
N TYR A 332 5.79 -9.12 14.41
CA TYR A 332 4.89 -8.82 15.51
C TYR A 332 3.42 -9.01 15.12
N LEU A 333 3.01 -8.49 13.95
CA LEU A 333 1.63 -8.65 13.47
C LEU A 333 1.27 -10.11 13.22
N LEU A 334 2.22 -10.92 12.72
CA LEU A 334 2.01 -12.34 12.45
C LEU A 334 1.96 -13.20 13.73
N GLU A 335 2.72 -12.82 14.76
CA GLU A 335 2.86 -13.62 15.99
C GLU A 335 1.82 -13.24 17.06
N GLU A 336 1.45 -11.95 17.15
CA GLU A 336 0.69 -11.39 18.28
C GLU A 336 -0.77 -11.03 17.92
N THR A 337 -1.22 -11.34 16.70
CA THR A 337 -2.62 -11.09 16.28
C THR A 337 -3.31 -12.38 15.88
N SER A 338 -4.63 -12.45 16.06
CA SER A 338 -5.42 -13.59 15.57
C SER A 338 -5.58 -13.57 14.05
N GLN A 339 -5.59 -12.36 13.48
CA GLN A 339 -5.58 -12.13 12.05
C GLN A 339 -5.08 -10.71 11.80
N CYS A 340 -4.26 -10.52 10.76
CA CYS A 340 -3.88 -9.19 10.30
C CYS A 340 -4.17 -8.99 8.81
N PHE A 341 -4.58 -7.77 8.45
CA PHE A 341 -4.67 -7.26 7.08
C PHE A 341 -3.62 -6.18 6.93
N VAL A 342 -2.65 -6.41 6.05
CA VAL A 342 -1.55 -5.48 5.85
C VAL A 342 -1.54 -5.02 4.40
N THR A 343 -1.40 -3.73 4.13
CA THR A 343 -1.07 -3.25 2.78
C THR A 343 0.42 -2.93 2.76
N SER A 344 1.14 -3.30 1.70
CA SER A 344 2.56 -2.98 1.61
C SER A 344 3.07 -2.94 0.17
N HIS A 345 4.03 -2.06 -0.06
CA HIS A 345 4.90 -1.99 -1.22
C HIS A 345 6.35 -2.35 -0.86
N SER A 346 6.63 -2.76 0.38
CA SER A 346 7.97 -3.12 0.81
C SER A 346 8.27 -4.60 0.59
N PRO A 347 9.33 -4.94 -0.18
CA PRO A 347 9.83 -6.31 -0.27
C PRO A 347 10.19 -6.91 1.10
N TYR A 348 10.59 -6.09 2.08
CA TYR A 348 10.95 -6.54 3.43
C TYR A 348 9.76 -6.95 4.28
N VAL A 349 8.57 -6.44 3.97
CA VAL A 349 7.30 -6.85 4.60
C VAL A 349 6.76 -8.07 3.86
N ILE A 350 6.75 -8.03 2.52
CA ILE A 350 6.29 -9.14 1.67
C ILE A 350 7.05 -10.43 1.97
N GLU A 351 8.37 -10.37 2.17
CA GLU A 351 9.17 -11.55 2.49
C GLU A 351 8.84 -12.22 3.85
N ARG A 352 7.98 -11.62 4.68
CA ARG A 352 7.55 -12.18 5.97
C ARG A 352 6.25 -12.96 5.91
N PHE A 353 5.40 -12.70 4.91
CA PHE A 353 4.15 -13.41 4.75
C PHE A 353 4.38 -14.70 3.96
N GLU A 354 3.76 -15.78 4.41
CA GLU A 354 3.68 -17.00 3.60
C GLU A 354 2.92 -16.72 2.29
N PRO A 355 3.29 -17.39 1.18
CA PRO A 355 2.73 -17.11 -0.15
C PRO A 355 1.20 -17.12 -0.18
N ASP A 356 0.57 -18.11 0.45
CA ASP A 356 -0.88 -18.24 0.53
C ASP A 356 -1.56 -17.11 1.32
N GLY A 357 -0.80 -16.44 2.20
CA GLY A 357 -1.19 -15.22 2.89
C GLY A 357 -0.98 -13.93 2.09
N ILE A 358 -0.45 -13.98 0.86
CA ILE A 358 -0.29 -12.81 -0.02
C ILE A 358 -1.43 -12.81 -1.03
N LEU A 359 -2.19 -11.72 -1.09
CA LEU A 359 -3.30 -11.52 -2.01
C LEU A 359 -2.96 -10.37 -2.96
N LYS A 360 -2.71 -10.70 -4.23
CA LYS A 360 -2.50 -9.70 -5.29
C LYS A 360 -3.85 -9.23 -5.81
N LEU A 361 -4.10 -7.94 -5.64
CA LEU A 361 -5.33 -7.29 -6.07
C LEU A 361 -5.22 -6.84 -7.52
N ASN A 362 -6.31 -7.02 -8.26
CA ASN A 362 -6.50 -6.45 -9.59
C ASN A 362 -7.92 -5.87 -9.70
N ARG A 363 -8.05 -4.71 -10.35
CA ARG A 363 -9.34 -4.07 -10.59
C ARG A 363 -9.51 -3.83 -12.09
N ASP A 364 -10.59 -4.37 -12.64
CA ASP A 364 -10.92 -4.20 -14.06
C ASP A 364 -11.48 -2.79 -14.36
N GLU A 365 -11.71 -2.52 -15.64
CA GLU A 365 -12.26 -1.25 -16.13
C GLU A 365 -13.69 -0.98 -15.65
N HIS A 366 -14.44 -2.04 -15.32
CA HIS A 366 -15.81 -1.96 -14.79
C HIS A 366 -15.83 -1.70 -13.28
N GLY A 367 -14.69 -1.76 -12.61
CA GLY A 367 -14.54 -1.57 -11.17
C GLY A 367 -14.71 -2.83 -10.33
N THR A 368 -14.72 -4.01 -10.94
CA THR A 368 -14.71 -5.28 -10.23
C THR A 368 -13.33 -5.50 -9.64
N LEU A 369 -13.24 -5.60 -8.32
CA LEU A 369 -12.00 -5.92 -7.62
C LEU A 369 -11.92 -7.43 -7.40
N SER A 370 -10.81 -8.02 -7.81
CA SER A 370 -10.48 -9.43 -7.62
C SER A 370 -9.17 -9.55 -6.84
N GLY A 371 -9.03 -10.65 -6.09
CA GLY A 371 -7.81 -10.99 -5.37
C GLY A 371 -7.32 -12.38 -5.78
N THR A 372 -6.06 -12.47 -6.19
CA THR A 372 -5.39 -13.75 -6.51
C THR A 372 -4.40 -14.08 -5.39
N ALA A 373 -4.65 -15.18 -4.67
CA ALA A 373 -3.74 -15.65 -3.64
C ALA A 373 -2.48 -16.22 -4.29
N ILE A 374 -1.31 -15.84 -3.78
CA ILE A 374 -0.04 -16.29 -4.34
C ILE A 374 0.18 -17.77 -3.96
N LYS A 375 0.53 -18.60 -4.95
CA LYS A 375 0.92 -20.00 -4.73
C LYS A 375 2.34 -20.20 -5.23
N LEU A 376 3.15 -20.90 -4.45
CA LEU A 376 4.48 -21.28 -4.93
C LEU A 376 4.34 -22.32 -6.04
N PRO A 377 5.14 -22.22 -7.12
CA PRO A 377 5.17 -23.23 -8.16
C PRO A 377 5.50 -24.61 -7.61
N ALA A 378 4.80 -25.63 -8.10
CA ALA A 378 5.04 -27.02 -7.72
C ALA A 378 6.53 -27.39 -7.88
N GLY A 379 7.14 -27.94 -6.83
CA GLY A 379 8.55 -28.35 -6.84
C GLY A 379 9.57 -27.22 -6.59
N MET A 380 9.15 -25.98 -6.31
CA MET A 380 10.03 -24.96 -5.72
C MET A 380 10.12 -25.20 -4.20
N LYS A 381 11.15 -25.92 -3.74
CA LYS A 381 11.35 -26.17 -2.30
C LYS A 381 11.54 -24.85 -1.57
N ALA A 382 10.95 -24.69 -0.38
CA ALA A 382 11.15 -23.51 0.49
C ALA A 382 12.65 -23.19 0.74
N LYS A 383 13.52 -24.21 0.71
CA LYS A 383 14.99 -24.06 0.83
C LYS A 383 15.67 -23.41 -0.39
N ASN A 384 15.09 -23.54 -1.59
CA ASN A 384 15.57 -22.89 -2.82
C ASN A 384 15.06 -21.45 -2.96
N TYR A 385 14.04 -21.09 -2.20
CA TYR A 385 13.56 -19.72 -2.02
C TYR A 385 14.53 -18.94 -1.11
N ARG A 386 15.78 -18.78 -1.58
CA ARG A 386 16.80 -17.98 -0.86
C ARG A 386 16.29 -16.55 -0.69
N GLN A 387 16.73 -15.87 0.36
CA GLN A 387 16.23 -14.54 0.72
C GLN A 387 16.29 -13.52 -0.44
N ASN A 388 17.35 -13.56 -1.26
CA ASN A 388 17.49 -12.68 -2.42
C ASN A 388 16.49 -12.99 -3.54
N PHE A 389 16.20 -14.28 -3.78
CA PHE A 389 15.23 -14.71 -4.79
C PHE A 389 13.79 -14.40 -4.36
N ARG A 390 13.48 -14.56 -3.06
CA ARG A 390 12.21 -14.10 -2.46
C ARG A 390 12.01 -12.61 -2.65
N ARG A 391 13.07 -11.81 -2.46
CA ARG A 391 13.02 -10.36 -2.64
C ARG A 391 12.79 -9.95 -4.09
N ALA A 392 13.50 -10.56 -5.03
CA ALA A 392 13.34 -10.28 -6.45
C ALA A 392 11.91 -10.60 -6.94
N ILE A 393 11.33 -11.72 -6.46
CA ILE A 393 9.94 -12.06 -6.74
C ILE A 393 8.98 -11.07 -6.07
N ALA A 394 9.24 -10.68 -4.82
CA ALA A 394 8.43 -9.68 -4.12
C ALA A 394 8.38 -8.35 -4.88
N GLU A 395 9.51 -7.91 -5.41
CA GLU A 395 9.59 -6.72 -6.26
C GLU A 395 8.82 -6.90 -7.58
N ALA A 396 9.06 -8.02 -8.28
CA ALA A 396 8.38 -8.31 -9.55
C ALA A 396 6.84 -8.44 -9.41
N MET A 397 6.34 -8.88 -8.26
CA MET A 397 4.89 -8.95 -7.98
C MET A 397 4.24 -7.55 -7.84
N LEU A 398 5.02 -6.52 -7.51
CA LEU A 398 4.55 -5.14 -7.38
C LEU A 398 4.58 -4.38 -8.72
N GLY A 399 5.40 -4.85 -9.68
CA GLY A 399 5.58 -4.24 -10.99
C GLY A 399 4.41 -4.45 -11.97
N GLN A 400 4.46 -3.74 -13.09
CA GLN A 400 3.56 -3.89 -14.25
C GLN A 400 4.00 -5.02 -15.20
N GLY A 401 5.19 -5.58 -14.99
CA GLY A 401 5.70 -6.74 -15.70
C GLY A 401 7.08 -7.14 -15.19
N VAL A 402 7.60 -8.25 -15.71
CA VAL A 402 8.91 -8.78 -15.29
C VAL A 402 9.68 -9.34 -16.47
N ILE A 403 10.96 -9.00 -16.54
CA ILE A 403 11.92 -9.59 -17.48
C ILE A 403 12.75 -10.61 -16.70
N VAL A 404 12.75 -11.86 -17.16
CA VAL A 404 13.41 -12.99 -16.52
C VAL A 404 14.58 -13.45 -17.38
N GLY A 405 15.80 -13.14 -16.94
CA GLY A 405 17.01 -13.76 -17.47
C GLY A 405 17.20 -15.16 -16.89
N GLU A 406 17.84 -16.06 -17.64
CA GLU A 406 18.16 -17.39 -17.11
C GLU A 406 19.09 -17.32 -15.88
N GLY A 407 20.13 -16.50 -15.94
CA GLY A 407 21.09 -16.30 -14.88
C GLY A 407 21.48 -14.82 -14.69
N ILE A 408 22.49 -14.61 -13.85
CA ILE A 408 22.97 -13.27 -13.51
C ILE A 408 23.63 -12.58 -14.72
N THR A 409 24.31 -13.33 -15.61
CA THR A 409 24.94 -12.78 -16.81
C THR A 409 23.90 -12.12 -17.72
N GLU A 410 22.76 -12.78 -17.95
CA GLU A 410 21.67 -12.25 -18.77
C GLU A 410 21.02 -11.03 -18.11
N GLN A 411 20.76 -11.09 -16.80
CA GLN A 411 20.19 -9.97 -16.04
C GLN A 411 21.08 -8.72 -16.14
N ASP A 412 22.38 -8.85 -15.86
CA ASP A 412 23.32 -7.74 -15.90
C ASP A 412 23.44 -7.15 -17.32
N ALA A 413 23.46 -8.00 -18.34
CA ALA A 413 23.51 -7.56 -19.73
C ALA A 413 22.24 -6.82 -20.15
N LEU A 414 21.06 -7.34 -19.79
CA LEU A 414 19.77 -6.68 -20.06
C LEU A 414 19.70 -5.30 -19.43
N LEU A 415 20.13 -5.17 -18.17
CA LEU A 415 20.15 -3.89 -17.45
C LEU A 415 21.08 -2.87 -18.11
N VAL A 416 22.31 -3.26 -18.47
CA VAL A 416 23.27 -2.34 -19.12
C VAL A 416 22.79 -1.92 -20.51
N VAL A 417 22.25 -2.85 -21.31
CA VAL A 417 21.75 -2.53 -22.65
C VAL A 417 20.52 -1.63 -22.55
N ALA A 418 19.59 -1.91 -21.63
CA ALA A 418 18.42 -1.08 -21.39
C ALA A 418 18.80 0.36 -21.02
N GLN A 419 19.69 0.54 -20.02
CA GLN A 419 20.16 1.86 -19.61
C GLN A 419 20.77 2.64 -20.79
N LYS A 420 21.60 1.99 -21.61
CA LYS A 420 22.21 2.64 -22.77
C LYS A 420 21.21 3.05 -23.84
N MET A 421 20.20 2.22 -24.08
CA MET A 421 19.12 2.55 -25.01
C MET A 421 18.34 3.76 -24.48
N GLU A 422 17.96 3.75 -23.20
CA GLU A 422 17.22 4.82 -22.51
C GLU A 422 17.98 6.15 -22.49
N ASP A 423 19.29 6.13 -22.21
CA ASP A 423 20.15 7.31 -22.22
C ASP A 423 20.25 7.95 -23.62
N SER A 424 20.15 7.13 -24.67
CA SER A 424 20.30 7.57 -26.06
C SER A 424 19.00 8.00 -26.74
N ASP A 425 17.86 7.45 -26.32
CA ASP A 425 16.55 7.72 -26.90
C ASP A 425 15.54 8.16 -25.82
N PRO A 426 15.34 9.49 -25.67
CA PRO A 426 14.36 10.03 -24.73
C PRO A 426 12.90 9.65 -25.00
N ALA A 427 12.58 9.07 -26.17
CA ALA A 427 11.25 8.58 -26.48
C ALA A 427 10.94 7.26 -25.77
N LEU A 428 11.97 6.49 -25.38
CA LEU A 428 11.81 5.28 -24.60
C LEU A 428 11.29 5.62 -23.20
N PHE A 429 10.42 4.74 -22.69
CA PHE A 429 9.95 4.82 -21.32
C PHE A 429 10.79 3.88 -20.48
N ALA A 430 11.65 4.45 -19.64
CA ALA A 430 12.61 3.68 -18.87
C ALA A 430 11.94 2.54 -18.09
N LEU A 431 12.54 1.36 -18.09
CA LEU A 431 11.94 0.13 -17.56
C LEU A 431 11.48 0.30 -16.10
N ASP A 432 12.31 0.93 -15.26
CA ASP A 432 11.97 1.20 -13.85
C ASP A 432 10.74 2.11 -13.71
N VAL A 433 10.62 3.11 -14.57
CA VAL A 433 9.47 4.05 -14.57
C VAL A 433 8.22 3.38 -15.12
N ALA A 434 8.37 2.47 -16.09
CA ALA A 434 7.31 1.60 -16.58
C ALA A 434 6.88 0.54 -15.55
N GLY A 435 7.66 0.35 -14.47
CA GLY A 435 7.42 -0.66 -13.45
C GLY A 435 7.78 -2.07 -13.90
N LEU A 436 8.78 -2.22 -14.77
CA LEU A 436 9.31 -3.49 -15.24
C LEU A 436 10.55 -3.90 -14.44
N SER A 437 10.45 -4.97 -13.66
CA SER A 437 11.60 -5.50 -12.92
C SER A 437 12.41 -6.48 -13.79
N VAL A 438 13.73 -6.42 -13.74
CA VAL A 438 14.62 -7.41 -14.36
C VAL A 438 15.18 -8.34 -13.29
N ILE A 439 14.86 -9.63 -13.37
CA ILE A 439 15.28 -10.66 -12.40
C ILE A 439 15.99 -11.81 -13.11
N ASN A 440 16.71 -12.64 -12.36
CA ASN A 440 17.25 -13.91 -12.86
C ASN A 440 16.52 -15.11 -12.27
N ALA A 441 16.42 -16.20 -13.05
CA ALA A 441 15.78 -17.44 -12.63
C ALA A 441 16.66 -18.30 -11.70
N ASP A 442 17.96 -17.99 -11.55
CA ASP A 442 18.96 -18.89 -10.95
C ASP A 442 18.98 -20.27 -11.65
N GLY A 443 18.88 -20.25 -12.99
CA GLY A 443 18.95 -21.40 -13.88
C GLY A 443 17.64 -21.80 -14.54
N ASP A 444 17.77 -22.56 -15.62
CA ASP A 444 16.70 -22.97 -16.55
C ASP A 444 15.52 -23.70 -15.88
N GLY A 445 15.78 -24.57 -14.90
CA GLY A 445 14.72 -25.32 -14.22
C GLY A 445 13.76 -24.45 -13.40
N ASN A 446 14.12 -23.20 -13.11
CA ASN A 446 13.24 -22.22 -12.47
C ASN A 446 12.56 -21.29 -13.49
N LEU A 447 13.07 -21.18 -14.72
CA LEU A 447 12.51 -20.33 -15.75
C LEU A 447 11.07 -20.73 -16.06
N GLU A 448 10.82 -22.01 -16.36
CA GLU A 448 9.47 -22.51 -16.62
C GLU A 448 8.51 -22.27 -15.43
N LYS A 449 9.00 -22.48 -14.20
CA LYS A 449 8.24 -22.29 -12.96
C LYS A 449 7.87 -20.83 -12.74
N LEU A 450 8.80 -19.90 -13.01
CA LEU A 450 8.55 -18.46 -12.90
C LEU A 450 7.57 -17.99 -13.96
N GLY A 451 7.68 -18.48 -15.20
CA GLY A 451 6.70 -18.18 -16.24
C GLY A 451 5.28 -18.60 -15.83
N ALA A 452 5.12 -19.84 -15.35
CA ALA A 452 3.83 -20.34 -14.86
C ALA A 452 3.30 -19.51 -13.69
N PHE A 453 4.18 -19.16 -12.74
CA PHE A 453 3.87 -18.32 -11.59
C PHE A 453 3.33 -16.95 -11.99
N PHE A 454 4.07 -16.21 -12.81
CA PHE A 454 3.69 -14.85 -13.21
C PHE A 454 2.40 -14.84 -14.05
N LYS A 455 2.20 -15.88 -14.87
CA LYS A 455 0.95 -16.08 -15.60
C LYS A 455 -0.25 -16.31 -14.68
N GLU A 456 -0.10 -17.16 -13.64
CA GLU A 456 -1.18 -17.42 -12.67
C GLU A 456 -1.61 -16.15 -11.93
N ILE A 457 -0.66 -15.29 -11.57
CA ILE A 457 -0.93 -14.03 -10.84
C ILE A 457 -1.22 -12.84 -11.77
N GLY A 458 -1.29 -13.07 -13.08
CA GLY A 458 -1.58 -12.05 -14.09
C GLY A 458 -0.52 -10.94 -14.19
N THR A 459 0.76 -11.23 -13.94
CA THR A 459 1.87 -10.33 -14.24
C THR A 459 2.47 -10.70 -15.61
N PRO A 460 2.50 -9.79 -16.60
CA PRO A 460 3.20 -10.03 -17.86
C PRO A 460 4.68 -10.37 -17.63
N ALA A 461 5.14 -11.51 -18.15
CA ALA A 461 6.52 -11.95 -18.03
C ALA A 461 7.19 -12.10 -19.41
N PHE A 462 8.47 -11.73 -19.49
CA PHE A 462 9.31 -11.85 -20.69
C PHE A 462 10.56 -12.66 -20.34
N ALA A 463 10.94 -13.66 -21.13
CA ALA A 463 12.09 -14.51 -20.85
C ALA A 463 13.21 -14.29 -21.87
N PHE A 464 14.45 -14.26 -21.39
CA PHE A 464 15.66 -14.23 -22.20
C PHE A 464 16.65 -15.30 -21.69
N PHE A 465 16.93 -16.30 -22.52
CA PHE A 465 17.62 -17.52 -22.05
C PHE A 465 18.46 -18.21 -23.14
N ASP A 466 19.35 -19.10 -22.70
CA ASP A 466 20.29 -19.77 -23.57
C ASP A 466 19.70 -20.93 -24.39
N ARG A 467 20.40 -21.29 -25.48
CA ARG A 467 20.00 -22.44 -26.29
C ARG A 467 20.23 -23.74 -25.55
N LYS A 468 19.17 -24.52 -25.36
CA LYS A 468 19.25 -25.88 -24.80
C LYS A 468 18.51 -26.89 -25.65
N LYS A 469 18.81 -28.18 -25.40
CA LYS A 469 18.02 -29.26 -25.96
C LYS A 469 16.72 -29.34 -25.15
N ARG A 470 15.64 -28.82 -25.71
CA ARG A 470 14.28 -28.88 -25.16
C ARG A 470 13.43 -29.76 -26.05
N THR A 471 12.47 -30.45 -25.45
CA THR A 471 11.39 -31.14 -26.15
C THR A 471 10.38 -30.11 -26.69
N ASP A 472 9.61 -30.48 -27.71
CA ASP A 472 8.58 -29.59 -28.28
C ASP A 472 7.55 -29.17 -27.22
N ALA A 473 7.28 -30.04 -26.24
CA ALA A 473 6.40 -29.75 -25.12
C ALA A 473 6.97 -28.65 -24.20
N GLU A 474 8.26 -28.73 -23.85
CA GLU A 474 8.91 -27.71 -23.01
C GLU A 474 8.95 -26.33 -23.70
N ILE A 475 9.19 -26.31 -25.02
CA ILE A 475 9.16 -25.09 -25.82
C ILE A 475 7.76 -24.48 -25.84
N ALA A 476 6.73 -25.30 -26.10
CA ALA A 476 5.34 -24.87 -26.10
C ALA A 476 4.92 -24.32 -24.73
N THR A 477 5.36 -24.93 -23.63
CA THR A 477 5.07 -24.45 -22.27
C THR A 477 5.72 -23.09 -22.01
N LEU A 478 6.99 -22.90 -22.35
CA LEU A 478 7.67 -21.60 -22.17
C LEU A 478 7.00 -20.51 -23.00
N GLN A 479 6.70 -20.77 -24.27
CA GLN A 479 6.00 -19.83 -25.15
C GLN A 479 4.57 -19.54 -24.68
N GLY A 480 3.91 -20.49 -24.03
CA GLY A 480 2.57 -20.29 -23.46
C GLY A 480 2.58 -19.52 -22.14
N ASN A 481 3.69 -19.55 -21.40
CA ASN A 481 3.80 -18.93 -20.07
C ASN A 481 4.34 -17.49 -20.12
N TYR A 482 5.25 -17.21 -21.04
CA TYR A 482 5.82 -15.89 -21.24
C TYR A 482 5.15 -15.16 -22.39
N VAL A 483 4.97 -13.85 -22.26
CA VAL A 483 4.48 -12.98 -23.34
C VAL A 483 5.47 -12.98 -24.50
N VAL A 484 6.77 -12.99 -24.19
CA VAL A 484 7.86 -13.20 -25.15
C VAL A 484 8.86 -14.16 -24.51
N ALA A 485 9.15 -15.27 -25.18
CA ALA A 485 10.17 -16.22 -24.77
C ALA A 485 11.31 -16.21 -25.81
N LYS A 486 12.40 -15.50 -25.52
CA LYS A 486 13.55 -15.35 -26.41
C LYS A 486 14.65 -16.36 -26.05
N GLU A 487 14.73 -17.43 -26.83
CA GLU A 487 15.88 -18.33 -26.85
C GLU A 487 16.94 -17.76 -27.80
N ILE A 488 18.17 -17.59 -27.31
CA ILE A 488 19.31 -17.17 -28.15
C ILE A 488 19.83 -18.38 -28.97
N GLN A 489 20.63 -18.15 -30.01
CA GLN A 489 21.15 -19.25 -30.85
C GLN A 489 22.34 -19.99 -30.21
N GLN A 490 23.05 -19.30 -29.33
CA GLN A 490 24.30 -19.72 -28.70
C GLN A 490 24.05 -20.52 -27.42
N LYS A 491 24.98 -21.43 -27.10
CA LYS A 491 24.99 -22.19 -25.83
C LYS A 491 25.67 -21.38 -24.72
N GLY A 492 25.00 -20.31 -24.31
CA GLY A 492 25.40 -19.42 -23.21
C GLY A 492 25.49 -17.96 -23.65
N ALA A 493 25.03 -17.04 -22.79
CA ALA A 493 25.02 -15.62 -23.08
C ALA A 493 26.42 -15.04 -23.32
N GLU A 494 27.47 -15.57 -22.68
CA GLU A 494 28.84 -15.06 -22.89
C GLU A 494 29.28 -15.19 -24.36
N VAL A 495 28.84 -16.26 -25.04
CA VAL A 495 29.15 -16.48 -26.45
C VAL A 495 28.43 -15.48 -27.33
N LEU A 496 27.14 -15.21 -27.04
CA LEU A 496 26.38 -14.18 -27.74
C LEU A 496 27.07 -12.81 -27.62
N MET A 497 27.46 -12.41 -26.40
CA MET A 497 28.12 -11.10 -26.20
C MET A 497 29.42 -11.00 -27.00
N ALA A 498 30.24 -12.06 -27.00
CA ALA A 498 31.51 -12.05 -27.73
C ALA A 498 31.34 -12.18 -29.26
N GLU A 499 30.22 -12.72 -29.73
CA GLU A 499 29.91 -12.81 -31.16
C GLU A 499 29.35 -11.49 -31.71
N GLU A 500 28.47 -10.83 -30.96
CA GLU A 500 27.78 -9.61 -31.41
C GLU A 500 28.49 -8.30 -30.99
N ALA A 501 29.40 -8.33 -30.00
CA ALA A 501 30.19 -7.14 -29.65
C ALA A 501 31.39 -6.95 -30.61
N PRO A 502 31.73 -5.71 -30.99
CA PRO A 502 32.88 -5.46 -31.85
C PRO A 502 34.20 -5.93 -31.24
N LEU A 503 35.09 -6.48 -32.08
CA LEU A 503 36.39 -7.00 -31.65
C LEU A 503 37.27 -5.93 -30.99
N ASP A 504 37.17 -4.68 -31.43
CA ASP A 504 37.92 -3.57 -30.82
C ASP A 504 37.47 -3.31 -29.37
N ARG A 505 36.17 -3.44 -29.08
CA ARG A 505 35.64 -3.32 -27.71
C ARG A 505 36.05 -4.50 -26.84
N GLN A 506 36.08 -5.70 -27.43
CA GLN A 506 36.59 -6.89 -26.75
C GLN A 506 38.06 -6.73 -26.37
N TRP A 507 38.89 -6.18 -27.25
CA TRP A 507 40.29 -5.92 -26.95
C TRP A 507 40.46 -4.85 -25.88
N GLN A 508 39.74 -3.72 -25.98
CA GLN A 508 39.75 -2.68 -24.95
C GLN A 508 39.35 -3.23 -23.57
N TYR A 509 38.32 -4.07 -23.52
CA TYR A 509 37.88 -4.74 -22.30
C TYR A 509 38.98 -5.63 -21.70
N LEU A 510 39.62 -6.47 -22.52
CA LEU A 510 40.68 -7.37 -22.06
C LEU A 510 41.94 -6.60 -21.63
N GLU A 511 42.31 -5.51 -22.30
CA GLU A 511 43.41 -4.64 -21.87
C GLU A 511 43.14 -4.00 -20.51
N ALA A 512 41.93 -3.48 -20.30
CA ALA A 512 41.52 -2.94 -19.01
C ALA A 512 41.54 -4.01 -17.92
N LEU A 513 41.00 -5.20 -18.20
CA LEU A 513 41.02 -6.31 -17.25
C LEU A 513 42.44 -6.78 -16.93
N ARG A 514 43.35 -6.82 -17.90
CA ARG A 514 44.76 -7.16 -17.69
C ARG A 514 45.45 -6.18 -16.74
N ALA A 515 45.07 -4.91 -16.76
CA ALA A 515 45.61 -3.91 -15.83
C ALA A 515 45.10 -4.13 -14.40
N GLU A 516 43.90 -4.70 -14.24
CA GLU A 516 43.28 -5.03 -12.94
C GLU A 516 43.70 -6.42 -12.41
N ASP A 517 44.01 -7.37 -13.29
CA ASP A 517 44.35 -8.77 -12.99
C ASP A 517 45.85 -8.94 -12.65
N ALA A 518 46.23 -8.50 -11.44
CA ALA A 518 47.61 -8.55 -10.96
C ALA A 518 48.20 -9.99 -10.88
N ASP A 519 47.34 -11.00 -10.74
CA ASP A 519 47.73 -12.41 -10.65
C ASP A 519 47.78 -13.12 -12.03
N GLY A 520 47.37 -12.43 -13.10
CA GLY A 520 47.34 -12.97 -14.45
C GLY A 520 46.37 -14.16 -14.63
N ARG A 521 45.29 -14.20 -13.84
CA ARG A 521 44.26 -15.25 -13.83
C ARG A 521 43.76 -15.62 -15.23
N PHE A 522 43.65 -14.64 -16.13
CA PHE A 522 43.05 -14.85 -17.46
C PHE A 522 44.07 -15.00 -18.60
N GLY A 523 45.39 -14.90 -18.32
CA GLY A 523 46.43 -15.11 -19.32
C GLY A 523 46.35 -14.17 -20.54
N ILE A 524 45.94 -12.91 -20.33
CA ILE A 524 45.71 -11.94 -21.41
C ILE A 524 47.05 -11.46 -21.99
N PRO A 525 47.32 -11.62 -23.30
CA PRO A 525 48.61 -11.27 -23.90
C PRO A 525 48.86 -9.75 -23.91
N VAL A 526 50.13 -9.35 -24.07
CA VAL A 526 50.51 -7.92 -24.14
C VAL A 526 50.05 -7.29 -25.46
N ALA A 527 50.18 -8.03 -26.57
CA ALA A 527 49.76 -7.62 -27.91
C ALA A 527 48.41 -8.24 -28.28
N ARG A 528 47.66 -7.55 -29.15
CA ARG A 528 46.37 -8.02 -29.66
C ARG A 528 46.56 -9.33 -30.46
N PRO A 529 45.91 -10.44 -30.07
CA PRO A 529 45.97 -11.70 -30.81
C PRO A 529 45.10 -11.62 -32.08
N ALA A 530 45.13 -12.68 -32.90
CA ALA A 530 44.26 -12.78 -34.06
C ALA A 530 42.78 -12.78 -33.64
N ASP A 531 41.88 -12.30 -34.51
CA ASP A 531 40.47 -12.06 -34.15
C ASP A 531 39.74 -13.31 -33.61
N ASP A 532 40.05 -14.50 -34.12
CA ASP A 532 39.48 -15.76 -33.62
C ASP A 532 40.00 -16.14 -32.22
N GLU A 533 41.27 -15.86 -31.94
CA GLU A 533 41.88 -16.08 -30.63
C GLU A 533 41.39 -15.05 -29.62
N LEU A 534 41.26 -13.79 -30.06
CA LEU A 534 40.66 -12.71 -29.29
C LEU A 534 39.26 -13.09 -28.82
N ARG A 535 38.39 -13.54 -29.73
CA ARG A 535 37.02 -13.95 -29.39
C ARG A 535 37.00 -15.12 -28.41
N LYS A 536 37.84 -16.15 -28.62
CA LYS A 536 37.96 -17.29 -27.68
C LYS A 536 38.40 -16.84 -26.30
N LEU A 537 39.38 -15.94 -26.23
CA LEU A 537 39.87 -15.38 -24.99
C LEU A 537 38.76 -14.60 -24.28
N THR A 538 38.05 -13.70 -24.97
CA THR A 538 36.88 -12.98 -24.45
C THR A 538 35.85 -13.95 -23.86
N ILE A 539 35.45 -14.99 -24.60
CA ILE A 539 34.48 -15.98 -24.11
C ILE A 539 34.97 -16.66 -22.84
N SER A 540 36.25 -17.07 -22.80
CA SER A 540 36.82 -17.74 -21.62
C SER A 540 36.86 -16.83 -20.40
N THR A 541 37.22 -15.56 -20.59
CA THR A 541 37.27 -14.53 -19.55
C THR A 541 35.87 -14.24 -19.02
N LEU A 542 34.88 -14.02 -19.91
CA LEU A 542 33.49 -13.79 -19.52
C LEU A 542 32.92 -14.97 -18.71
N LYS A 543 33.23 -16.21 -19.10
CA LYS A 543 32.84 -17.41 -18.34
C LYS A 543 33.51 -17.47 -16.97
N GLY A 544 34.77 -17.05 -16.87
CA GLY A 544 35.50 -16.99 -15.60
C GLY A 544 35.02 -15.89 -14.65
N LEU A 545 34.35 -14.86 -15.19
CA LEU A 545 33.77 -13.72 -14.47
C LEU A 545 32.24 -13.79 -14.32
N LYS A 546 31.66 -15.00 -14.41
CA LYS A 546 30.23 -15.21 -14.16
C LYS A 546 29.83 -14.70 -12.78
N GLY A 547 28.90 -13.74 -12.75
CA GLY A 547 28.44 -13.09 -11.51
C GLY A 547 29.36 -11.99 -10.98
N GLU A 548 30.47 -11.69 -11.66
CA GLU A 548 31.37 -10.56 -11.37
C GLU A 548 31.13 -9.37 -12.34
N GLY A 549 30.03 -9.41 -13.12
CA GLY A 549 29.66 -8.35 -14.06
C GLY A 549 30.53 -8.25 -15.32
N GLY A 550 31.30 -9.30 -15.66
CA GLY A 550 32.21 -9.28 -16.82
C GLY A 550 31.54 -8.93 -18.15
N ALA A 551 30.37 -9.52 -18.42
CA ALA A 551 29.59 -9.25 -19.63
C ALA A 551 29.08 -7.79 -19.66
N ALA A 552 28.54 -7.31 -18.54
CA ALA A 552 28.10 -5.93 -18.40
C ALA A 552 29.23 -4.92 -18.66
N LYS A 553 30.44 -5.16 -18.12
CA LYS A 553 31.61 -4.30 -18.36
C LYS A 553 32.00 -4.22 -19.85
N LEU A 554 31.97 -5.35 -20.58
CA LEU A 554 32.22 -5.35 -22.02
C LEU A 554 31.17 -4.49 -22.76
N LEU A 555 29.89 -4.68 -22.45
CA LEU A 555 28.79 -3.95 -23.10
C LEU A 555 28.80 -2.46 -22.75
N GLN A 556 29.32 -2.07 -21.58
CA GLN A 556 29.53 -0.67 -21.20
C GLN A 556 30.54 0.06 -22.11
N LEU A 557 31.42 -0.65 -22.82
CA LEU A 557 32.33 -0.03 -23.79
C LEU A 557 31.71 0.20 -25.17
N CYS A 558 30.64 -0.52 -25.53
CA CYS A 558 30.01 -0.43 -26.85
C CYS A 558 29.18 0.87 -27.01
N ALA A 559 29.25 1.54 -28.16
CA ALA A 559 28.22 2.53 -28.51
C ALA A 559 26.84 1.85 -28.69
N VAL A 560 25.73 2.60 -28.68
CA VAL A 560 24.38 2.00 -28.79
C VAL A 560 24.20 1.19 -30.08
N ALA A 561 24.76 1.68 -31.21
CA ALA A 561 24.76 0.96 -32.48
C ALA A 561 25.66 -0.29 -32.51
N GLU A 562 26.54 -0.44 -31.52
CA GLU A 562 27.48 -1.57 -31.36
C GLU A 562 26.97 -2.60 -30.34
N LEU A 563 25.81 -2.38 -29.72
CA LEU A 563 25.24 -3.31 -28.74
C LEU A 563 24.71 -4.58 -29.43
N PRO A 564 24.69 -5.73 -28.71
CA PRO A 564 24.17 -6.98 -29.25
C PRO A 564 22.74 -6.84 -29.77
N LYS A 565 22.58 -7.03 -31.09
CA LYS A 565 21.31 -6.87 -31.77
C LYS A 565 20.23 -7.79 -31.21
N THR A 566 20.62 -9.00 -30.79
CA THR A 566 19.69 -9.96 -30.19
C THR A 566 19.03 -9.42 -28.90
N ILE A 567 19.77 -8.62 -28.11
CA ILE A 567 19.26 -8.02 -26.88
C ILE A 567 18.48 -6.74 -27.18
N THR A 568 18.99 -5.89 -28.07
CA THR A 568 18.29 -4.65 -28.43
C THR A 568 16.95 -4.94 -29.09
N ASP A 569 16.86 -5.96 -29.96
CA ASP A 569 15.60 -6.35 -30.61
C ASP A 569 14.59 -6.88 -29.58
N PHE A 570 15.06 -7.65 -28.57
CA PHE A 570 14.22 -8.14 -27.48
C PHE A 570 13.69 -6.99 -26.61
N LEU A 571 14.55 -6.06 -26.21
CA LEU A 571 14.13 -4.89 -25.43
C LEU A 571 13.24 -3.95 -26.24
N ALA A 572 13.46 -3.79 -27.54
CA ALA A 572 12.62 -2.97 -28.41
C ALA A 572 11.16 -3.47 -28.47
N ASP A 573 10.92 -4.78 -28.54
CA ASP A 573 9.56 -5.36 -28.43
C ASP A 573 8.92 -5.00 -27.09
N ILE A 574 9.69 -5.06 -26.00
CA ILE A 574 9.21 -4.69 -24.66
C ILE A 574 8.88 -3.19 -24.60
N TYR A 575 9.76 -2.30 -25.04
CA TYR A 575 9.48 -0.86 -25.04
C TYR A 575 8.27 -0.48 -25.89
N GLN A 576 8.01 -1.18 -27.00
CA GLN A 576 6.81 -0.96 -27.80
C GLN A 576 5.52 -1.30 -27.05
N ARG A 577 5.55 -2.28 -26.14
CA ARG A 577 4.42 -2.68 -25.29
C ARG A 577 4.21 -1.74 -24.10
N TYR A 578 5.25 -1.00 -23.70
CA TYR A 578 5.21 -0.02 -22.61
C TYR A 578 5.55 1.39 -23.13
N PRO A 579 4.72 1.95 -24.04
CA PRO A 579 5.01 3.24 -24.65
C PRO A 579 4.97 4.37 -23.61
N LYS A 580 5.83 5.37 -23.81
CA LYS A 580 5.86 6.56 -22.97
C LYS A 580 4.50 7.26 -22.99
N PRO A 581 3.91 7.58 -21.81
CA PRO A 581 2.63 8.27 -21.76
C PRO A 581 2.68 9.60 -22.51
N LYS A 582 1.74 9.83 -23.42
CA LYS A 582 1.61 11.12 -24.11
C LYS A 582 1.02 12.13 -23.15
N ARG A 583 1.74 13.22 -22.90
CA ARG A 583 1.17 14.39 -22.21
C ARG A 583 0.08 14.95 -23.13
N LYS A 584 -1.17 15.03 -22.66
CA LYS A 584 -2.18 15.85 -23.34
C LYS A 584 -1.70 17.30 -23.22
N GLU A 585 -1.26 17.88 -24.33
CA GLU A 585 -1.02 19.31 -24.38
C GLU A 585 -2.36 20.01 -24.14
N ALA A 586 -2.36 21.04 -23.29
CA ALA A 586 -3.55 21.85 -23.11
C ALA A 586 -3.95 22.40 -24.48
N PRO A 587 -5.25 22.43 -24.84
CA PRO A 587 -5.67 23.07 -26.07
C PRO A 587 -5.09 24.49 -26.07
N ALA A 588 -4.29 24.81 -27.08
CA ALA A 588 -3.74 26.14 -27.25
C ALA A 588 -4.91 27.12 -27.14
N ALA A 589 -4.85 28.02 -26.16
CA ALA A 589 -5.82 29.09 -26.06
C ALA A 589 -5.86 29.74 -27.45
N GLN A 590 -7.02 29.66 -28.11
CA GLN A 590 -7.27 30.47 -29.29
C GLN A 590 -7.11 31.90 -28.82
N ALA A 591 -5.96 32.49 -29.16
CA ALA A 591 -5.77 33.92 -29.07
C ALA A 591 -6.79 34.50 -30.03
N ASP A 592 -7.93 34.88 -29.46
CA ASP A 592 -9.02 35.48 -30.20
C ASP A 592 -8.47 36.78 -30.79
N ALA A 593 -8.30 36.77 -32.11
CA ALA A 593 -7.91 37.93 -32.88
C ALA A 593 -9.12 38.88 -32.96
N GLY A 594 -9.41 39.55 -31.85
CA GLY A 594 -10.30 40.70 -31.79
C GLY A 594 -9.53 41.97 -32.09
N ALA A 595 -9.22 42.20 -33.36
CA ALA A 595 -8.96 43.55 -33.85
C ALA A 595 -10.30 44.26 -34.10
N ASP A 596 -10.32 45.55 -33.74
CA ASP A 596 -11.31 46.60 -34.05
C ASP A 596 -12.57 46.71 -33.17
N ALA A 597 -12.53 47.61 -32.17
CA ALA A 597 -13.17 48.93 -32.31
C ALA A 597 -13.15 49.76 -31.00
N ALA A 598 -12.82 51.04 -31.15
CA ALA A 598 -13.03 52.19 -30.25
C ALA A 598 -12.16 52.26 -28.97
N GLY A 599 -11.52 53.38 -28.62
CA GLY A 599 -11.52 54.71 -29.21
C GLY A 599 -10.58 55.61 -28.41
N ASP A 600 -10.13 56.67 -29.07
CA ASP A 600 -9.40 57.84 -28.56
C ASP A 600 -9.46 58.08 -27.04
N ASN A 601 -8.29 58.14 -26.41
CA ASN A 601 -8.02 59.27 -25.51
C ASN A 601 -6.53 59.56 -25.40
N THR A 602 -6.18 60.77 -25.79
CA THR A 602 -4.85 61.33 -25.85
C THR A 602 -4.47 62.01 -24.53
N ALA A 603 -3.16 61.94 -24.25
CA ALA A 603 -2.32 62.85 -23.44
C ALA A 603 -2.20 62.63 -21.91
N PRO A 604 -1.10 63.11 -21.29
CA PRO A 604 0.29 62.77 -21.58
C PRO A 604 1.08 62.38 -20.32
N ALA A 605 2.28 61.84 -20.53
CA ALA A 605 3.23 61.45 -19.51
C ALA A 605 3.72 62.62 -18.62
N GLY A 606 3.63 62.42 -17.31
CA GLY A 606 4.36 63.17 -16.29
C GLY A 606 4.95 62.17 -15.29
N ALA A 607 6.29 62.09 -15.24
CA ALA A 607 7.01 61.68 -14.03
C ALA A 607 7.18 62.93 -13.13
N PRO A 608 7.70 62.88 -11.88
CA PRO A 608 8.25 61.76 -11.09
C PRO A 608 7.80 61.79 -9.58
N GLU A 609 8.54 61.07 -8.72
CA GLU A 609 8.76 61.27 -7.27
C GLU A 609 7.95 60.46 -6.24
N GLY A 610 8.66 59.50 -5.61
CA GLY A 610 8.97 59.54 -4.17
C GLY A 610 7.86 59.19 -3.16
N LEU A 611 7.89 57.95 -2.66
CA LEU A 611 8.16 57.60 -1.25
C LEU A 611 8.16 56.07 -1.07
#